data_AF-A0AAD3HHN6-F1
#
_entry.id   AF-A0AAD3HHN6-F1
#
_cell.length_a   1.000
_cell.length_b   1.000
_cell.length_c   1.000
_cell.angle_alpha   90.00
_cell.angle_beta   90.00
_cell.angle_gamma   90.00
#
_symmetry.space_group_name_H-M   'P 1'
#
loop_
_entity.id
_entity.type
_entity.pdbx_description
1 polymer ?
#
loop_
_entity_poly.entity_id
_entity_poly.type
_entity_poly.pdbx_seq_one_letter_code
_entity_poly.pdbx_strand_id
1 'polypeptide(L)'
;MLTQRQMLRPQARSYSCRRPVKCFASASVTTVARPTQTASEAPIEVDVEALNKRLEARAKAMIQLEEQEVATRTKVKFILKQRVGLGESWKMVGKCPELGSMVPEVAPYMQWNNGDVWTYEAKIRPGTFTYKAVLRKPDGQYLWEDGKDRTLEVPVDAPAMEVDIANVRFP
;
A
#
# COMPACT_ATOMS: atom_id res chain seq x y z
N MET A 1 -40.87 -31.76 24.11
CA MET A 1 -40.11 -30.50 24.00
C MET A 1 -41.00 -29.49 23.31
N LEU A 2 -41.62 -28.61 24.10
CA LEU A 2 -42.69 -27.69 23.69
C LEU A 2 -42.10 -26.39 23.14
N THR A 3 -42.64 -25.96 22.00
CA THR A 3 -42.36 -24.72 21.28
C THR A 3 -43.04 -23.54 22.00
N GLN A 4 -42.30 -22.47 22.30
CA GLN A 4 -42.89 -21.22 22.78
C GLN A 4 -42.31 -20.02 22.03
N ARG A 5 -43.05 -19.56 21.02
CA ARG A 5 -42.86 -18.29 20.31
C ARG A 5 -43.47 -17.16 21.15
N GLN A 6 -42.64 -16.21 21.57
CA GLN A 6 -43.07 -15.04 22.32
C GLN A 6 -43.50 -13.92 21.35
N MET A 7 -44.74 -13.45 21.49
CA MET A 7 -45.32 -12.35 20.73
C MET A 7 -44.93 -10.99 21.33
N LEU A 8 -44.54 -10.04 20.49
CA LEU A 8 -44.37 -8.62 20.83
C LEU A 8 -45.62 -7.83 20.42
N ARG A 9 -46.25 -7.15 21.39
CA ARG A 9 -47.30 -6.14 21.17
C ARG A 9 -46.70 -4.74 21.21
N PRO A 10 -47.05 -3.82 20.30
CA PRO A 10 -46.77 -2.39 20.49
C PRO A 10 -47.97 -1.68 21.15
N GLN A 11 -47.72 -0.93 22.22
CA GLN A 11 -48.69 0.02 22.79
C GLN A 11 -48.60 1.37 22.07
N ALA A 12 -49.74 1.81 21.54
CA ALA A 12 -49.99 3.18 21.14
C ALA A 12 -50.21 4.06 22.39
N ARG A 13 -49.60 5.24 22.43
CA ARG A 13 -49.99 6.30 23.38
C ARG A 13 -50.20 7.61 22.62
N SER A 14 -51.48 7.85 22.35
CA SER A 14 -52.06 9.15 22.08
C SER A 14 -51.94 10.04 23.31
N TYR A 15 -51.49 11.28 23.12
CA TYR A 15 -51.67 12.33 24.12
C TYR A 15 -52.49 13.46 23.50
N SER A 16 -53.74 13.55 23.93
CA SER A 16 -54.58 14.73 23.75
C SER A 16 -54.35 15.68 24.91
N CYS A 17 -54.16 16.96 24.64
CA CYS A 17 -54.44 18.02 25.61
C CYS A 17 -55.26 19.11 24.93
N ARG A 18 -56.41 19.44 25.54
CA ARG A 18 -57.33 20.51 25.14
C ARG A 18 -57.39 21.58 26.23
N ARG A 19 -57.53 22.84 25.77
CA ARG A 19 -58.12 24.06 26.40
C ARG A 19 -57.22 24.91 27.32
N PRO A 20 -57.55 26.21 27.55
CA PRO A 20 -58.05 27.22 26.60
C PRO A 20 -57.33 28.60 26.73
N VAL A 21 -57.76 29.51 25.84
CA VAL A 21 -57.32 30.88 25.56
C VAL A 21 -57.40 31.86 26.74
N LYS A 22 -56.45 32.80 26.85
CA LYS A 22 -56.72 34.18 27.29
C LYS A 22 -55.91 35.18 26.47
N CYS A 23 -56.63 35.97 25.67
CA CYS A 23 -56.13 37.19 25.05
C CYS A 23 -55.87 38.24 26.13
N PHE A 24 -54.72 38.91 26.07
CA PHE A 24 -54.53 40.22 26.68
C PHE A 24 -53.83 41.15 25.69
N ALA A 25 -54.33 42.38 25.67
CA ALA A 25 -54.10 43.40 24.68
C ALA A 25 -52.78 44.16 24.88
N SER A 26 -52.29 44.67 23.75
CA SER A 26 -51.53 45.92 23.57
C SER A 26 -50.27 46.14 24.42
N ALA A 27 -49.11 46.01 23.77
CA ALA A 27 -47.95 46.84 24.09
C ALA A 27 -47.15 47.14 22.81
N SER A 28 -47.18 48.42 22.46
CA SER A 28 -46.24 49.24 21.69
C SER A 28 -45.24 48.53 20.76
N VAL A 29 -45.38 48.83 19.46
CA VAL A 29 -44.32 48.66 18.47
C VAL A 29 -43.16 49.59 18.83
N THR A 30 -42.17 49.07 19.56
CA THR A 30 -40.85 49.68 19.59
C THR A 30 -40.11 49.19 18.36
N THR A 31 -40.01 50.05 17.35
CA THR A 31 -39.09 49.88 16.23
C THR A 31 -37.69 49.67 16.80
N VAL A 32 -37.24 48.41 16.82
CA VAL A 32 -35.83 48.10 17.00
C VAL A 32 -35.15 48.59 15.72
N ALA A 33 -34.43 49.71 15.83
CA ALA A 33 -33.50 50.14 14.81
C ALA A 33 -32.54 48.97 14.55
N ARG A 34 -32.73 48.31 13.41
CA ARG A 34 -31.84 47.26 12.92
C ARG A 34 -30.45 47.89 12.83
N PRO A 35 -29.43 47.43 13.58
CA PRO A 35 -28.08 47.83 13.28
C PRO A 35 -27.80 47.31 11.87
N THR A 36 -27.61 48.24 10.94
CA THR A 36 -27.00 47.95 9.65
C THR A 36 -25.60 47.44 9.97
N GLN A 37 -25.48 46.12 10.11
CA GLN A 37 -24.20 45.46 10.01
C GLN A 37 -23.77 45.68 8.55
N THR A 38 -23.01 46.75 8.35
CA THR A 38 -22.06 46.82 7.25
C THR A 38 -21.13 45.65 7.49
N ALA A 39 -21.45 44.51 6.88
CA ALA A 39 -20.54 43.39 6.76
C ALA A 39 -19.37 43.89 5.92
N SER A 40 -18.37 44.44 6.60
CA SER A 40 -17.06 44.67 6.03
C SER A 40 -16.57 43.31 5.59
N GLU A 41 -16.67 43.04 4.30
CA GLU A 41 -16.10 41.87 3.66
C GLU A 41 -14.57 42.03 3.74
N ALA A 42 -14.02 41.66 4.89
CA ALA A 42 -12.60 41.64 5.11
C ALA A 42 -12.01 40.70 4.05
N PRO A 43 -11.02 41.13 3.26
CA PRO A 43 -10.32 40.23 2.36
C PRO A 43 -9.81 39.06 3.20
N ILE A 44 -10.15 37.83 2.79
CA ILE A 44 -9.53 36.64 3.35
C ILE A 44 -8.09 36.70 2.87
N GLU A 45 -7.22 37.37 3.61
CA GLU A 45 -5.79 37.42 3.32
C GLU A 45 -5.24 36.03 3.60
N VAL A 46 -5.30 35.18 2.57
CA VAL A 46 -4.58 33.92 2.56
C VAL A 46 -3.11 34.30 2.54
N ASP A 47 -2.42 34.10 3.66
CA ASP A 47 -0.97 34.26 3.72
C ASP A 47 -0.34 33.23 2.78
N VAL A 48 -0.06 33.70 1.56
CA VAL A 48 0.51 32.90 0.46
C VAL A 48 1.86 32.34 0.88
N GLU A 49 2.62 33.07 1.70
CA GLU A 49 3.91 32.61 2.22
C GLU A 49 3.72 31.48 3.22
N ALA A 50 2.77 31.59 4.17
CA ALA A 50 2.44 30.51 5.09
C ALA A 50 1.90 29.27 4.36
N LEU A 51 1.11 29.45 3.30
CA LEU A 51 0.61 28.35 2.47
C LEU A 51 1.75 27.68 1.70
N ASN A 52 2.63 28.47 1.07
CA ASN A 52 3.82 27.95 0.39
C ASN A 52 4.73 27.19 1.35
N LYS A 53 4.98 27.73 2.55
CA LYS A 53 5.77 27.07 3.59
C LYS A 53 5.16 25.72 4.02
N ARG A 54 3.83 25.64 4.14
CA ARG A 54 3.12 24.38 4.43
C ARG A 54 3.24 23.38 3.30
N LEU A 55 3.11 23.83 2.05
CA LEU A 55 3.27 23.00 0.85
C LEU A 55 4.69 22.46 0.73
N GLU A 56 5.70 23.31 0.93
CA GLU A 56 7.11 22.92 0.96
C GLU A 56 7.41 21.92 2.07
N ALA A 57 6.90 22.16 3.29
CA ALA A 57 7.09 21.24 4.41
C ALA A 57 6.47 19.87 4.09
N ARG A 58 5.28 19.85 3.49
CA ARG A 58 4.63 18.60 3.07
C ARG A 58 5.41 17.90 1.95
N ALA A 59 5.91 18.63 0.97
CA ALA A 59 6.72 18.08 -0.12
C ALA A 59 8.04 17.49 0.40
N LYS A 60 8.74 18.21 1.28
CA LYS A 60 9.95 17.72 1.94
C LYS A 60 9.68 16.46 2.78
N ALA A 61 8.57 16.43 3.51
CA ALA A 61 8.18 15.25 4.28
C ALA A 61 7.91 14.03 3.37
N MET A 62 7.26 14.20 2.22
CA MET A 62 7.06 13.11 1.26
C MET A 62 8.39 12.58 0.71
N ILE A 63 9.30 13.48 0.31
CA ILE A 63 10.62 13.11 -0.22
C ILE A 63 11.44 12.35 0.83
N GLN A 64 11.43 12.82 2.09
CA GLN A 64 12.14 12.17 3.19
C GLN A 64 11.63 10.76 3.48
N LEU A 65 10.31 10.54 3.44
CA LEU A 65 9.74 9.22 3.65
C LEU A 65 10.20 8.24 2.56
N GLU A 66 10.19 8.67 1.30
CA GLU A 66 10.63 7.83 0.18
C GLU A 66 12.14 7.56 0.22
N GLU A 67 12.94 8.55 0.60
CA GLU A 67 14.39 8.37 0.80
C GLU A 67 14.68 7.38 1.93
N GLN A 68 13.90 7.40 3.02
CA GLN A 68 14.02 6.45 4.11
C GLN A 68 13.55 5.04 3.70
N GLU A 69 12.49 4.92 2.92
CA GLU A 69 12.07 3.64 2.31
C GLU A 69 13.12 3.10 1.34
N VAL A 70 13.86 3.95 0.63
CA VAL A 70 14.96 3.53 -0.26
C VAL A 70 16.21 3.19 0.55
N ALA A 71 16.50 3.92 1.63
CA ALA A 71 17.64 3.68 2.51
C ALA A 71 17.53 2.35 3.26
N THR A 72 16.31 1.95 3.62
CA THR A 72 16.05 0.66 4.26
C THR A 72 16.13 -0.53 3.31
N ARG A 73 16.16 -0.32 1.98
CA ARG A 73 16.30 -1.42 1.01
C ARG A 73 17.73 -1.93 0.95
N THR A 74 17.87 -3.25 1.06
CA THR A 74 19.15 -3.94 0.90
C THR A 74 19.37 -4.32 -0.56
N LYS A 75 20.58 -4.12 -1.08
CA LYS A 75 20.97 -4.66 -2.38
C LYS A 75 21.25 -6.15 -2.24
N VAL A 76 20.41 -6.99 -2.85
CA VAL A 76 20.57 -8.44 -2.86
C VAL A 76 21.08 -8.86 -4.23
N LYS A 77 22.23 -9.56 -4.25
CA LYS A 77 22.82 -10.17 -5.43
C LYS A 77 22.58 -11.67 -5.41
N PHE A 78 21.82 -12.17 -6.37
CA PHE A 78 21.58 -13.58 -6.57
C PHE A 78 22.61 -14.12 -7.56
N ILE A 79 23.25 -15.23 -7.20
CA ILE A 79 24.24 -15.91 -8.03
C ILE A 79 23.80 -17.35 -8.23
N LEU A 80 23.61 -17.76 -9.46
CA LEU A 80 23.20 -19.11 -9.84
C LEU A 80 24.23 -19.69 -10.80
N LYS A 81 24.87 -20.80 -10.40
CA LYS A 81 25.89 -21.47 -11.21
C LYS A 81 25.26 -22.69 -11.86
N GLN A 82 24.77 -22.52 -13.09
CA GLN A 82 24.12 -23.60 -13.83
C GLN A 82 24.24 -23.39 -15.33
N ARG A 83 24.66 -24.46 -16.01
CA ARG A 83 24.72 -24.53 -17.46
C ARG A 83 23.32 -24.68 -18.03
N VAL A 84 23.01 -23.89 -19.06
CA VAL A 84 21.76 -23.97 -19.81
C VAL A 84 22.02 -24.05 -21.31
N GLY A 85 21.02 -24.49 -22.06
CA GLY A 85 21.05 -24.56 -23.51
C GLY A 85 21.00 -23.18 -24.18
N LEU A 86 21.30 -23.16 -25.48
CA LEU A 86 21.23 -21.95 -26.28
C LEU A 86 19.78 -21.44 -26.35
N GLY A 87 19.61 -20.14 -26.07
CA GLY A 87 18.29 -19.49 -26.07
C GLY A 87 17.47 -19.68 -24.79
N GLU A 88 18.01 -20.41 -23.81
CA GLU A 88 17.42 -20.50 -22.48
C GLU A 88 17.92 -19.36 -21.59
N SER A 89 17.09 -18.91 -20.65
CA SER A 89 17.46 -17.83 -19.74
C SER A 89 16.84 -18.02 -18.37
N TRP A 90 17.63 -17.75 -17.33
CA TRP A 90 17.14 -17.80 -15.96
C TRP A 90 16.36 -16.56 -15.58
N LYS A 91 15.29 -16.78 -14.83
CA LYS A 91 14.48 -15.77 -14.17
C LYS A 91 14.37 -16.07 -12.69
N MET A 92 14.30 -15.01 -11.89
CA MET A 92 14.11 -15.10 -10.46
C MET A 92 12.70 -14.67 -10.10
N VAL A 93 11.92 -15.61 -9.55
CA VAL A 93 10.52 -15.37 -9.19
C VAL A 93 10.39 -15.45 -7.67
N GLY A 94 9.69 -14.50 -7.04
CA GLY A 94 9.46 -14.54 -5.60
C GLY A 94 8.27 -13.72 -5.16
N LYS A 95 7.90 -13.84 -3.89
CA LYS A 95 6.80 -13.04 -3.29
C LYS A 95 7.10 -11.54 -3.24
N CYS A 96 8.38 -11.15 -3.33
CA CYS A 96 8.76 -9.75 -3.43
C CYS A 96 8.22 -9.13 -4.73
N PRO A 97 7.74 -7.88 -4.70
CA PRO A 97 7.37 -7.17 -5.92
C PRO A 97 8.57 -7.00 -6.87
N GLU A 98 9.79 -6.89 -6.34
CA GLU A 98 11.03 -6.79 -7.12
C GLU A 98 11.42 -8.11 -7.82
N LEU A 99 10.78 -9.21 -7.44
CA LEU A 99 10.92 -10.54 -8.05
C LEU A 99 9.64 -10.98 -8.78
N GLY A 100 8.73 -10.04 -9.08
CA GLY A 100 7.55 -10.31 -9.88
C GLY A 100 6.38 -10.96 -9.14
N SER A 101 6.33 -10.95 -7.80
CA SER A 101 5.17 -11.40 -7.01
C SER A 101 4.64 -12.80 -7.37
N MET A 102 5.53 -13.77 -7.55
CA MET A 102 5.21 -15.15 -7.99
C MET A 102 4.72 -15.28 -9.44
N VAL A 103 4.90 -14.26 -10.28
CA VAL A 103 4.51 -14.27 -11.69
C VAL A 103 5.75 -14.27 -12.61
N PRO A 104 5.98 -15.35 -13.39
CA PRO A 104 7.20 -15.50 -14.20
C PRO A 104 7.29 -14.53 -15.38
N GLU A 105 6.17 -13.97 -15.84
CA GLU A 105 6.14 -13.03 -16.96
C GLU A 105 6.79 -11.69 -16.60
N VAL A 106 6.44 -11.15 -15.42
CA VAL A 106 6.98 -9.90 -14.87
C VAL A 106 8.29 -10.10 -14.11
N ALA A 107 8.69 -11.35 -13.90
CA ALA A 107 9.92 -11.66 -13.20
C ALA A 107 11.16 -11.22 -13.97
N PRO A 108 12.18 -10.69 -13.27
CA PRO A 108 13.42 -10.24 -13.86
C PRO A 108 14.23 -11.39 -14.47
N TYR A 109 14.94 -11.08 -15.56
CA TYR A 109 15.94 -11.96 -16.15
C TYR A 109 17.26 -11.85 -15.38
N MET A 110 17.94 -12.98 -15.19
CA MET A 110 19.32 -12.99 -14.72
C MET A 110 20.26 -12.71 -15.90
N GLN A 111 21.38 -12.05 -15.62
CA GLN A 111 22.44 -11.81 -16.57
C GLN A 111 23.40 -13.00 -16.58
N TRP A 112 23.64 -13.58 -17.75
CA TRP A 112 24.67 -14.61 -17.92
C TRP A 112 26.06 -13.98 -17.92
N ASN A 113 26.98 -14.63 -17.22
CA ASN A 113 28.40 -14.33 -17.23
C ASN A 113 29.18 -15.61 -17.57
N ASN A 114 30.45 -15.41 -17.94
CA ASN A 114 31.36 -16.50 -18.26
C ASN A 114 31.41 -17.56 -17.15
N GLY A 115 31.41 -18.84 -17.54
CA GLY A 115 31.44 -19.97 -16.60
C GLY A 115 30.06 -20.40 -16.10
N ASP A 116 29.00 -20.18 -16.89
CA ASP A 116 27.63 -20.59 -16.55
C ASP A 116 27.12 -19.94 -15.26
N VAL A 117 27.57 -18.71 -15.00
CA VAL A 117 27.24 -17.94 -13.80
C VAL A 117 26.19 -16.89 -14.14
N TRP A 118 25.00 -17.07 -13.59
CA TRP A 118 23.87 -16.17 -13.74
C TRP A 118 23.79 -15.24 -12.53
N THR A 119 23.78 -13.94 -12.77
CA THR A 119 23.71 -12.94 -11.71
C THR A 119 22.50 -12.04 -11.87
N TYR A 120 21.85 -11.71 -10.76
CA TYR A 120 20.79 -10.71 -10.73
C TYR A 120 20.93 -9.86 -9.47
N GLU A 121 20.82 -8.54 -9.61
CA GLU A 121 20.94 -7.59 -8.51
C GLU A 121 19.64 -6.80 -8.37
N ALA A 122 19.07 -6.79 -7.16
CA ALA A 122 17.85 -6.08 -6.84
C ALA A 122 17.93 -5.38 -5.48
N LYS A 123 17.22 -4.26 -5.34
CA LYS A 123 17.03 -3.59 -4.04
C LYS A 123 15.75 -4.09 -3.40
N ILE A 124 15.85 -4.98 -2.41
CA ILE A 124 14.71 -5.62 -1.76
C ILE A 124 14.49 -4.97 -0.39
N ARG A 125 13.23 -4.78 -0.02
CA ARG A 125 12.87 -4.32 1.33
C ARG A 125 13.24 -5.38 2.39
N PRO A 126 13.52 -4.97 3.63
CA PRO A 126 13.82 -5.91 4.69
C PRO A 126 12.58 -6.75 5.01
N GLY A 127 12.80 -8.02 5.35
CA GLY A 127 11.75 -9.00 5.62
C GLY A 127 12.07 -10.40 5.13
N THR A 128 11.12 -11.31 5.33
CA THR A 128 11.25 -12.71 4.93
C THR A 128 10.36 -12.99 3.73
N PHE A 129 10.96 -13.52 2.66
CA PHE A 129 10.27 -13.78 1.40
C PHE A 129 10.59 -15.16 0.85
N THR A 130 9.66 -15.75 0.11
CA THR A 130 9.90 -17.00 -0.62
C THR A 130 10.24 -16.69 -2.06
N TYR A 131 11.21 -17.41 -2.62
CA TYR A 131 11.65 -17.26 -4.00
C TYR A 131 12.02 -18.61 -4.62
N LYS A 132 12.04 -18.63 -5.94
CA LYS A 132 12.31 -19.80 -6.76
C LYS A 132 12.89 -19.40 -8.11
N ALA A 133 13.79 -20.22 -8.62
CA ALA A 133 14.36 -20.01 -9.95
C ALA A 133 13.44 -20.62 -11.01
N VAL A 134 13.30 -19.92 -12.13
CA VAL A 134 12.49 -20.35 -13.28
C VAL A 134 13.34 -20.23 -14.54
N LEU A 135 13.38 -21.29 -15.33
CA LEU A 135 14.03 -21.28 -16.62
C LEU A 135 13.02 -20.97 -17.70
N ARG A 136 13.31 -19.93 -18.48
CA ARG A 136 12.57 -19.63 -19.70
C ARG A 136 13.21 -20.39 -20.86
N LYS A 137 12.43 -21.23 -21.52
CA LYS A 137 12.80 -21.90 -22.77
C LYS A 137 12.67 -20.95 -23.97
N PRO A 138 13.39 -21.22 -25.08
CA PRO A 138 13.23 -20.47 -26.32
C PRO A 138 11.79 -20.53 -26.87
N ASP A 139 11.06 -21.61 -26.62
CA ASP A 139 9.64 -21.78 -27.01
C ASP A 139 8.67 -20.89 -26.19
N GLY A 140 9.18 -20.12 -25.22
CA GLY A 140 8.37 -19.27 -24.34
C GLY A 140 7.79 -19.99 -23.13
N GLN A 141 8.01 -21.30 -23.00
CA GLN A 141 7.62 -22.07 -21.81
C GLN A 141 8.48 -21.74 -20.59
N TYR A 142 7.89 -21.84 -19.40
CA TYR A 142 8.58 -21.65 -18.13
C TYR A 142 8.69 -22.97 -17.39
N LEU A 143 9.92 -23.39 -17.09
CA LEU A 143 10.21 -24.52 -16.21
C LEU A 143 10.54 -24.01 -14.82
N TRP A 144 9.75 -24.45 -13.86
CA TRP A 144 10.03 -24.21 -12.45
C TRP A 144 11.08 -25.19 -11.98
N GLU A 145 11.96 -24.72 -11.10
CA GLU A 145 12.84 -25.59 -10.34
C GLU A 145 12.06 -26.70 -9.60
N ASP A 146 12.65 -27.88 -9.50
CA ASP A 146 12.13 -28.98 -8.70
C ASP A 146 12.52 -28.82 -7.23
N GLY A 147 11.60 -29.14 -6.31
CA GLY A 147 11.81 -29.07 -4.87
C GLY A 147 11.10 -27.90 -4.16
N LYS A 148 11.49 -27.70 -2.89
CA LYS A 148 10.86 -26.74 -1.97
C LYS A 148 11.26 -25.30 -2.30
N ASP A 149 10.31 -24.38 -2.13
CA ASP A 149 10.58 -22.94 -2.25
C ASP A 149 11.69 -22.51 -1.27
N ARG A 150 12.61 -21.67 -1.75
CA ARG A 150 13.68 -21.12 -0.92
C ARG A 150 13.18 -19.91 -0.15
N THR A 151 13.71 -19.71 1.04
CA THR A 151 13.41 -18.53 1.88
C THR A 151 14.60 -17.57 1.84
N LEU A 152 14.33 -16.31 1.58
CA LEU A 152 15.26 -15.19 1.67
C LEU A 152 14.90 -14.38 2.91
N GLU A 153 15.88 -14.18 3.78
CA GLU A 153 15.76 -13.27 4.91
C GLU A 153 16.64 -12.05 4.66
N VAL A 154 15.99 -10.90 4.46
CA VAL A 154 16.67 -9.63 4.21
C VAL A 154 16.71 -8.85 5.53
N PRO A 155 17.89 -8.66 6.14
CA PRO A 155 18.01 -7.92 7.40
C PRO A 155 17.71 -6.44 7.22
N VAL A 156 17.17 -5.82 8.27
CA VAL A 156 17.02 -4.36 8.35
C VAL A 156 18.44 -3.76 8.45
N ASP A 157 18.76 -2.78 7.61
CA ASP A 157 20.04 -2.03 7.57
C ASP A 157 21.28 -2.73 6.97
N ALA A 158 21.13 -3.81 6.20
CA ALA A 158 22.27 -4.30 5.40
C ALA A 158 22.42 -3.50 4.09
N PRO A 159 23.63 -3.00 3.76
CA PRO A 159 23.85 -2.27 2.50
C PRO A 159 23.87 -3.21 1.28
N ALA A 160 24.37 -4.43 1.45
CA ALA A 160 24.45 -5.45 0.43
C ALA A 160 24.42 -6.86 1.02
N MET A 161 23.85 -7.80 0.27
CA MET A 161 23.75 -9.22 0.61
C MET A 161 23.93 -10.05 -0.66
N GLU A 162 24.64 -11.18 -0.56
CA GLU A 162 24.83 -12.11 -1.67
C GLU A 162 24.16 -13.45 -1.35
N VAL A 163 23.52 -14.05 -2.36
CA VAL A 163 22.73 -15.27 -2.25
C VAL A 163 23.18 -16.24 -3.33
N ASP A 164 23.94 -17.26 -2.95
CA ASP A 164 24.30 -18.37 -3.82
C ASP A 164 23.15 -19.37 -3.93
N ILE A 165 22.65 -19.54 -5.16
CA ILE A 165 21.60 -20.47 -5.52
C ILE A 165 22.28 -21.73 -6.06
N ALA A 166 22.40 -22.73 -5.21
CA ALA A 166 22.97 -24.03 -5.54
C ALA A 166 21.90 -25.13 -5.66
N ASN A 167 22.24 -26.20 -6.37
CA ASN A 167 21.43 -27.42 -6.52
C ASN A 167 20.07 -27.23 -7.21
N VAL A 168 19.99 -26.33 -8.17
CA VAL A 168 18.77 -26.17 -8.97
C VAL A 168 18.63 -27.38 -9.89
N ARG A 169 17.55 -28.14 -9.70
CA ARG A 169 17.18 -29.29 -10.55
C ARG A 169 15.87 -29.00 -11.25
N PHE A 170 15.65 -29.70 -12.35
CA PHE A 170 14.39 -29.67 -13.08
C PHE A 170 13.79 -31.09 -13.10
N PRO A 171 12.46 -31.20 -13.21
CA PRO A 171 11.79 -32.46 -13.49
C PRO A 171 12.11 -32.98 -14.90
#